data_AF-A0AB74E4W2-F1
#
_entry.id   AF-A0AB74E4W2-F1
#
_cell.length_a   1.000
_cell.length_b   1.000
_cell.length_c   1.000
_cell.angle_alpha   90.00
_cell.angle_beta   90.00
_cell.angle_gamma   90.00
#
_symmetry.space_group_name_H-M   'P 1'
#
loop_
_entity.id
_entity.type
_entity.pdbx_description
1 polymer ?
#
loop_
_entity_poly.entity_id
_entity_poly.type
_entity_poly.pdbx_seq_one_letter_code
_entity_poly.pdbx_strand_id
1 'polypeptide(L)'
;SAPPPPPPADAVELRVLNDGVFVGSSVAPTTIDIFNEPICPPCGSFIRSYASDIDTAVADKQLAVRYHLLNFLDDQSHSKNYSTRAVAASYCVAGQNDPKLYASFYSALFGSDFQPQENAASDRTDAELAHLAQKGGAEPTRR
;
A
#
# COMPACT_ATOMS: atom_id res chain seq x y z
N SER A 1 18.46 27.41 10.42
CA SER A 1 17.15 27.46 9.73
C SER A 1 16.07 27.15 10.73
N ALA A 2 14.93 27.87 10.70
CA ALA A 2 13.80 27.55 11.56
C ALA A 2 13.17 26.20 11.11
N PRO A 3 12.61 25.40 12.04
CA PRO A 3 11.89 24.18 11.67
C PRO A 3 10.68 24.54 10.78
N PRO A 4 10.29 23.65 9.84
CA PRO A 4 9.11 23.86 9.01
C PRO A 4 7.86 23.98 9.90
N PRO A 5 6.85 24.77 9.47
CA PRO A 5 5.60 24.89 10.19
C PRO A 5 4.90 23.52 10.28
N PRO A 6 4.12 23.27 11.35
CA PRO A 6 3.37 22.04 11.49
C PRO A 6 2.37 21.88 10.33
N PRO A 7 2.06 20.63 9.93
CA PRO A 7 1.04 20.38 8.92
C PRO A 7 -0.32 20.99 9.30
N PRO A 8 -1.17 21.33 8.31
CA PRO A 8 -2.56 21.68 8.57
C PRO A 8 -3.26 20.61 9.42
N ALA A 9 -4.15 21.02 10.32
CA ALA A 9 -4.90 20.10 11.19
C ALA A 9 -5.80 19.10 10.44
N ASP A 10 -6.09 19.40 9.17
CA ASP A 10 -6.90 18.59 8.27
C ASP A 10 -6.05 17.94 7.17
N ALA A 11 -4.72 17.85 7.35
CA ALA A 11 -3.84 17.17 6.42
C ALA A 11 -4.22 15.70 6.24
N VAL A 12 -3.89 15.14 5.08
CA VAL A 12 -3.93 13.69 4.89
C VAL A 12 -2.77 13.09 5.66
N GLU A 13 -3.08 12.15 6.54
CA GLU A 13 -2.12 11.49 7.41
C GLU A 13 -2.11 9.99 7.16
N LEU A 14 -1.00 9.35 7.53
CA LEU A 14 -0.85 7.91 7.57
C LEU A 14 -0.81 7.47 9.02
N ARG A 15 -1.51 6.38 9.36
CA ARG A 15 -1.39 5.72 10.66
C ARG A 15 -1.32 4.21 10.47
N VAL A 16 -0.31 3.58 11.07
CA VAL A 16 -0.25 2.12 11.16
C VAL A 16 -1.28 1.66 12.19
N LEU A 17 -2.16 0.75 11.79
CA LEU A 17 -3.18 0.13 12.64
C LEU A 17 -2.73 -1.28 13.05
N ASN A 18 -3.51 -1.93 13.91
CA ASN A 18 -3.22 -3.32 14.30
C ASN A 18 -3.40 -4.32 13.14
N ASP A 19 -4.28 -4.00 12.20
CA ASP A 19 -4.74 -4.87 11.12
C ASP A 19 -4.63 -4.24 9.73
N GLY A 20 -3.95 -3.09 9.61
CA GLY A 20 -3.80 -2.40 8.32
C GLY A 20 -3.10 -1.06 8.43
N VAL A 21 -3.28 -0.23 7.40
CA VAL A 21 -2.74 1.13 7.33
C VAL A 21 -3.86 2.09 6.95
N PHE A 22 -4.07 3.09 7.79
CA PHE A 22 -4.98 4.20 7.53
C PHE A 22 -4.27 5.27 6.69
N VAL A 23 -4.94 5.76 5.65
CA VAL A 23 -4.57 6.96 4.90
C VAL A 23 -5.80 7.84 4.74
N GLY A 24 -5.72 9.09 5.19
CA GLY A 24 -6.84 10.03 5.05
C GLY A 24 -6.72 11.24 5.95
N SER A 25 -7.64 12.18 5.76
CA SER A 25 -7.78 13.35 6.64
C SER A 25 -8.75 13.06 7.79
N SER A 26 -8.49 13.68 8.94
CA SER A 26 -9.40 13.65 10.10
C SER A 26 -10.77 14.26 9.82
N VAL A 27 -10.90 15.11 8.79
CA VAL A 27 -12.16 15.74 8.38
C VAL A 27 -12.91 14.98 7.30
N ALA A 28 -12.37 13.86 6.81
CA ALA A 28 -13.03 13.09 5.77
C ALA A 28 -14.38 12.53 6.27
N PRO A 29 -15.50 12.78 5.57
CA PRO A 29 -16.83 12.37 6.01
C PRO A 29 -17.06 10.86 5.91
N THR A 30 -16.28 10.17 5.06
CA THR A 30 -16.43 8.73 4.80
C THR A 30 -15.09 8.02 5.00
N THR A 31 -15.13 6.82 5.59
CA THR A 31 -14.00 5.89 5.61
C THR A 31 -14.43 4.57 4.99
N ILE A 32 -13.58 4.00 4.13
CA ILE A 32 -13.74 2.63 3.61
C ILE A 32 -12.61 1.74 4.09
N ASP A 33 -12.91 0.44 4.18
CA ASP A 33 -11.94 -0.61 4.47
C ASP A 33 -11.73 -1.44 3.19
N ILE A 34 -10.48 -1.56 2.75
CA ILE A 34 -10.11 -2.32 1.55
C ILE A 34 -9.33 -3.56 1.99
N PHE A 35 -9.98 -4.71 1.89
CA PHE A 35 -9.37 -6.02 2.14
C PHE A 35 -8.92 -6.64 0.83
N ASN A 36 -7.60 -6.68 0.61
CA ASN A 36 -7.04 -7.30 -0.60
C ASN A 36 -5.96 -8.29 -0.27
N GLU A 37 -5.80 -9.24 -1.18
CA GLU A 37 -4.78 -10.26 -1.13
C GLU A 37 -3.79 -10.00 -2.30
N PRO A 38 -2.47 -9.86 -2.04
CA PRO A 38 -1.48 -9.43 -3.04
C PRO A 38 -1.42 -10.22 -4.35
N ILE A 39 -1.68 -11.53 -4.37
CA ILE A 39 -1.63 -12.37 -5.58
C ILE A 39 -3.02 -12.56 -6.21
N CYS A 40 -4.11 -12.21 -5.51
CA CYS A 40 -5.48 -12.33 -6.00
C CYS A 40 -5.77 -11.48 -7.27
N PRO A 41 -6.10 -12.10 -8.42
CA PRO A 41 -6.35 -11.37 -9.66
C PRO A 41 -7.55 -10.41 -9.59
N PRO A 42 -8.70 -10.75 -8.95
CA PRO A 42 -9.78 -9.79 -8.72
C PRO A 42 -9.37 -8.57 -7.88
N CYS A 43 -8.57 -8.75 -6.82
CA CYS A 43 -8.03 -7.63 -6.03
C CYS A 43 -7.18 -6.72 -6.91
N GLY A 44 -6.34 -7.31 -7.76
CA GLY A 44 -5.56 -6.56 -8.74
C GLY A 44 -6.43 -5.78 -9.73
N SER A 45 -7.50 -6.39 -10.24
CA SER A 45 -8.44 -5.72 -11.14
C SER A 45 -9.10 -4.53 -10.47
N PHE A 46 -9.56 -4.69 -9.21
CA PHE A 46 -10.16 -3.62 -8.44
C PHE A 46 -9.20 -2.42 -8.28
N ILE A 47 -7.95 -2.67 -7.87
CA ILE A 47 -6.98 -1.59 -7.66
C ILE A 47 -6.61 -0.90 -8.97
N ARG A 48 -6.38 -1.64 -10.06
CA ARG A 48 -6.10 -1.03 -11.37
C ARG A 48 -7.26 -0.19 -11.90
N SER A 49 -8.51 -0.53 -11.56
CA SER A 49 -9.68 0.22 -11.97
C SER A 49 -9.95 1.47 -11.13
N TYR A 50 -9.67 1.43 -9.82
CA TYR A 50 -10.18 2.44 -8.88
C TYR A 50 -9.13 3.19 -8.07
N ALA A 51 -7.84 2.81 -8.09
CA ALA A 51 -6.82 3.46 -7.28
C ALA A 51 -6.76 4.98 -7.52
N SER A 52 -6.83 5.43 -8.78
CA SER A 52 -6.79 6.85 -9.13
C SER A 52 -7.98 7.64 -8.55
N ASP A 53 -9.18 7.06 -8.57
CA ASP A 53 -10.39 7.70 -8.05
C ASP A 53 -10.34 7.77 -6.52
N ILE A 54 -9.87 6.70 -5.88
CA ILE A 54 -9.66 6.62 -4.43
C ILE A 54 -8.63 7.67 -3.99
N ASP A 55 -7.48 7.74 -4.66
CA ASP A 55 -6.40 8.69 -4.34
C ASP A 55 -6.87 10.13 -4.49
N THR A 56 -7.67 10.42 -5.52
CA THR A 56 -8.29 11.74 -5.72
C THR A 56 -9.24 12.08 -4.58
N ALA A 57 -10.14 11.16 -4.22
CA ALA A 57 -11.09 11.38 -3.12
C ALA A 57 -10.40 11.54 -1.75
N VAL A 58 -9.27 10.87 -1.53
CA VAL A 58 -8.42 11.04 -0.35
C VAL A 58 -7.75 12.42 -0.35
N ALA A 59 -7.18 12.83 -1.49
CA ALA A 59 -6.55 14.15 -1.63
C ALA A 59 -7.55 15.30 -1.42
N ASP A 60 -8.79 15.13 -1.90
CA ASP A 60 -9.91 16.06 -1.71
C ASP A 60 -10.57 15.97 -0.33
N LYS A 61 -10.03 15.12 0.56
CA LYS A 61 -10.50 14.91 1.93
C LYS A 61 -11.97 14.47 1.99
N GLN A 62 -12.47 13.82 0.94
CA GLN A 62 -13.82 13.24 0.90
C GLN A 62 -13.83 11.79 1.39
N LEU A 63 -12.67 11.13 1.33
CA LEU A 63 -12.49 9.74 1.69
C LEU A 63 -11.27 9.57 2.59
N ALA A 64 -11.38 8.68 3.57
CA ALA A 64 -10.25 8.02 4.20
C ALA A 64 -10.31 6.52 3.91
N VAL A 65 -9.16 5.87 3.90
CA VAL A 65 -9.04 4.45 3.54
C VAL A 65 -8.27 3.72 4.63
N ARG A 66 -8.75 2.54 5.03
CA ARG A 66 -7.99 1.56 5.79
C ARG A 66 -7.63 0.41 4.85
N TYR A 67 -6.36 0.28 4.54
CA TYR A 67 -5.83 -0.76 3.67
C TYR A 67 -5.46 -1.98 4.51
N HIS A 68 -6.11 -3.10 4.23
CA HIS A 68 -5.92 -4.38 4.90
C HIS A 68 -5.36 -5.38 3.88
N LEU A 69 -4.05 -5.58 3.88
CA LEU A 69 -3.46 -6.66 3.10
C LEU A 69 -3.55 -7.97 3.87
N LEU A 70 -4.04 -9.01 3.18
CA LEU A 70 -4.20 -10.37 3.67
C LEU A 70 -3.17 -11.29 3.00
N ASN A 71 -3.02 -12.51 3.50
CA ASN A 71 -2.04 -13.48 2.99
C ASN A 71 -2.60 -14.90 2.83
N PHE A 72 -3.91 -15.06 2.73
CA PHE A 72 -4.55 -16.38 2.69
C PHE A 72 -4.29 -17.17 1.39
N LEU A 73 -3.65 -16.57 0.38
CA LEU A 73 -3.23 -17.24 -0.85
C LEU A 73 -1.72 -17.49 -0.93
N ASP A 74 -0.99 -17.40 0.19
CA ASP A 74 0.45 -17.70 0.24
C ASP A 74 0.78 -19.06 -0.39
N ASP A 75 -0.02 -20.10 -0.10
CA ASP A 75 0.16 -21.45 -0.66
C ASP A 75 0.01 -21.51 -2.19
N GLN A 76 -0.59 -20.49 -2.81
CA GLN A 76 -0.73 -20.38 -4.27
C GLN A 76 0.42 -19.61 -4.90
N SER A 77 1.30 -18.99 -4.11
CA SER A 77 2.53 -18.40 -4.60
C SER A 77 3.60 -19.46 -4.86
N HIS A 78 4.62 -19.10 -5.64
CA HIS A 78 5.77 -19.98 -5.91
C HIS A 78 6.59 -20.23 -4.64
N SER A 79 6.92 -19.16 -3.92
CA SER A 79 7.70 -19.15 -2.69
C SER A 79 6.93 -19.62 -1.45
N LYS A 80 5.61 -19.81 -1.54
CA LYS A 80 4.70 -20.15 -0.44
C LYS A 80 4.62 -19.09 0.68
N ASN A 81 5.07 -17.88 0.39
CA ASN A 81 5.08 -16.77 1.36
C ASN A 81 5.08 -15.38 0.70
N TYR A 82 4.80 -15.27 -0.61
CA TYR A 82 4.86 -13.99 -1.31
C TYR A 82 3.92 -12.96 -0.70
N SER A 83 2.68 -13.34 -0.38
CA SER A 83 1.69 -12.42 0.15
C SER A 83 2.08 -11.96 1.55
N THR A 84 2.60 -12.85 2.40
CA THR A 84 3.21 -12.46 3.68
C THR A 84 4.35 -11.46 3.50
N ARG A 85 5.25 -11.67 2.53
CA ARG A 85 6.36 -10.73 2.25
C ARG A 85 5.86 -9.39 1.71
N ALA A 86 4.83 -9.39 0.86
CA ALA A 86 4.20 -8.18 0.35
C ALA A 86 3.49 -7.38 1.47
N VAL A 87 2.78 -8.07 2.38
CA VAL A 87 2.21 -7.47 3.60
C VAL A 87 3.31 -6.81 4.43
N ALA A 88 4.39 -7.53 4.72
CA ALA A 88 5.52 -7.01 5.49
C ALA A 88 6.17 -5.79 4.80
N ALA A 89 6.37 -5.85 3.48
CA ALA A 89 6.88 -4.73 2.69
C ALA A 89 5.97 -3.50 2.80
N SER A 90 4.65 -3.67 2.77
CA SER A 90 3.71 -2.55 2.94
C SER A 90 3.86 -1.86 4.29
N TYR A 91 4.10 -2.60 5.37
CA TYR A 91 4.34 -2.01 6.69
C TYR A 91 5.70 -1.31 6.78
N CYS A 92 6.74 -1.82 6.10
CA CYS A 92 8.01 -1.11 5.98
C CYS A 92 7.84 0.24 5.27
N VAL A 93 7.03 0.29 4.20
CA VAL A 93 6.70 1.54 3.51
C VAL A 93 5.89 2.47 4.41
N ALA A 94 4.89 1.94 5.12
CA ALA A 94 4.09 2.71 6.07
C ALA A 94 4.95 3.33 7.18
N GLY A 95 6.03 2.65 7.60
CA GLY A 95 6.99 3.16 8.58
C GLY A 95 7.75 4.43 8.14
N GLN A 96 7.72 4.79 6.85
CA GLN A 96 8.26 6.08 6.38
C GLN A 96 7.30 7.26 6.63
N ASN A 97 6.09 6.99 7.11
CA ASN A 97 5.08 7.98 7.48
C ASN A 97 4.75 8.97 6.33
N ASP A 98 4.76 8.48 5.10
CA ASP A 98 4.38 9.23 3.89
C ASP A 98 3.12 8.61 3.26
N PRO A 99 1.95 9.28 3.35
CA PRO A 99 0.70 8.80 2.78
C PRO A 99 0.73 8.55 1.27
N LYS A 100 1.42 9.42 0.51
CA LYS A 100 1.48 9.33 -0.95
C LYS A 100 2.38 8.19 -1.39
N LEU A 101 3.51 8.01 -0.69
CA LEU A 101 4.40 6.88 -0.91
C LEU A 101 3.66 5.56 -0.65
N TYR A 102 2.91 5.45 0.45
CA TYR A 102 2.15 4.25 0.77
C TYR A 102 1.09 3.93 -0.28
N ALA A 103 0.25 4.91 -0.65
CA ALA A 103 -0.78 4.71 -1.68
C ALA A 103 -0.18 4.29 -3.04
N SER A 104 0.95 4.92 -3.42
CA SER A 104 1.67 4.58 -4.65
C SER A 104 2.23 3.16 -4.62
N PHE A 105 2.84 2.75 -3.50
CA PHE A 105 3.32 1.38 -3.32
C PHE A 105 2.18 0.36 -3.36
N TYR A 106 1.08 0.64 -2.65
CA TYR A 106 -0.09 -0.23 -2.61
C TYR A 106 -0.65 -0.43 -4.02
N SER A 107 -0.84 0.64 -4.79
CA SER A 107 -1.30 0.57 -6.19
C SER A 107 -0.31 -0.20 -7.08
N ALA A 108 0.99 0.08 -6.95
CA ALA A 108 2.03 -0.57 -7.73
C ALA A 108 2.15 -2.08 -7.45
N LEU A 109 1.88 -2.52 -6.22
CA LEU A 109 1.86 -3.94 -5.83
C LEU A 109 0.86 -4.74 -6.68
N PHE A 110 -0.27 -4.11 -7.04
CA PHE A 110 -1.35 -4.68 -7.85
C PHE A 110 -1.25 -4.34 -9.35
N GLY A 111 -0.17 -3.67 -9.78
CA GLY A 111 0.08 -3.38 -11.19
C GLY A 111 0.22 -4.65 -12.02
N SER A 112 -0.26 -4.64 -13.26
CA SER A 112 -0.21 -5.80 -14.17
C SER A 112 1.20 -6.36 -14.36
N ASP A 113 2.19 -5.48 -14.29
CA ASP A 113 3.59 -5.80 -14.56
C ASP A 113 4.34 -6.21 -13.29
N PHE A 114 3.69 -6.14 -12.12
CA PHE A 114 4.28 -6.47 -10.83
C PHE A 114 3.59 -7.66 -10.16
N GLN A 115 2.26 -7.65 -10.07
CA GLN A 115 1.45 -8.66 -9.41
C GLN A 115 1.73 -10.06 -9.99
N PRO A 116 2.23 -11.02 -9.20
CA PRO A 116 2.39 -12.40 -9.64
C PRO A 116 1.04 -13.04 -9.98
N GLN A 117 1.07 -14.06 -10.84
CA GLN A 117 -0.09 -14.92 -11.06
C GLN A 117 -0.11 -16.05 -10.03
N GLU A 118 -1.31 -16.39 -9.54
CA GLU A 118 -1.53 -17.60 -8.75
C GLU A 118 -0.99 -18.84 -9.48
N ASN A 119 -0.28 -19.72 -8.76
CA ASN A 119 0.32 -20.95 -9.25
C ASN A 119 1.39 -20.77 -10.35
N ALA A 120 1.96 -19.58 -10.49
CA ALA A 120 3.05 -19.34 -11.42
C ALA A 120 4.35 -20.07 -11.03
N ALA A 121 5.24 -20.22 -12.02
CA ALA A 121 6.56 -20.84 -11.84
C ALA A 121 7.56 -19.97 -11.03
N SER A 122 7.21 -18.72 -10.74
CA SER A 122 8.00 -17.76 -9.97
C SER A 122 7.12 -16.67 -9.39
N ASP A 123 7.56 -16.01 -8.31
CA ASP A 123 6.98 -14.79 -7.77
C ASP A 123 8.08 -13.75 -7.45
N ARG A 124 7.72 -12.60 -6.87
CA ARG A 124 8.68 -11.52 -6.62
C ARG A 124 9.56 -11.80 -5.41
N THR A 125 10.82 -11.45 -5.54
CA THR A 125 11.81 -11.44 -4.46
C THR A 125 11.64 -10.22 -3.54
N ASP A 126 12.25 -10.28 -2.35
CA ASP A 126 12.28 -9.13 -1.43
C ASP A 126 13.03 -7.93 -2.02
N ALA A 127 14.04 -8.19 -2.85
CA ALA A 127 14.76 -7.14 -3.58
C ALA A 127 13.85 -6.42 -4.58
N GLU A 128 12.96 -7.15 -5.28
CA GLU A 128 11.99 -6.54 -6.19
C GLU A 128 10.90 -5.75 -5.43
N LEU A 129 10.43 -6.25 -4.28
CA LEU A 129 9.51 -5.50 -3.41
C LEU A 129 10.14 -4.21 -2.89
N ALA A 130 11.39 -4.27 -2.42
CA ALA A 130 12.14 -3.09 -1.99
C ALA A 130 12.37 -2.11 -3.16
N HIS A 131 12.69 -2.63 -4.34
CA HIS A 131 12.89 -1.80 -5.53
C HIS A 131 11.58 -1.13 -5.99
N LEU A 132 10.44 -1.81 -5.87
CA LEU A 132 9.13 -1.21 -6.12
C LEU A 132 8.88 -0.02 -5.20
N ALA A 133 9.17 -0.16 -3.91
CA ALA A 133 9.06 0.94 -2.94
C ALA A 133 10.00 2.10 -3.29
N GLN A 134 11.26 1.82 -3.65
CA GLN A 134 12.25 2.83 -4.02
C GLN A 134 11.85 3.61 -5.28
N LYS A 135 11.23 2.96 -6.27
CA LYS A 135 10.67 3.65 -7.44
C LYS A 135 9.59 4.67 -7.05
N GLY A 136 8.87 4.43 -5.97
CA GLY A 136 7.89 5.35 -5.39
C GLY A 136 8.51 6.46 -4.51
N GLY A 137 9.82 6.43 -4.27
CA GLY A 137 10.53 7.40 -3.42
C GLY A 137 10.83 6.92 -2.00
N ALA A 138 10.66 5.62 -1.70
CA ALA A 138 11.03 5.08 -0.40
C ALA A 138 12.55 5.15 -0.20
N GLU A 139 12.97 5.72 0.94
CA GLU A 139 14.38 5.76 1.30
C GLU A 139 14.86 4.38 1.80
N PRO A 140 16.13 4.01 1.56
CA PRO A 140 16.72 2.83 2.18
C PRO A 140 16.68 2.97 3.70
N THR A 141 16.21 1.94 4.41
CA THR A 141 16.25 1.92 5.87
C THR A 141 17.69 2.01 6.33
N ARG A 142 18.11 3.16 6.88
CA ARG A 142 19.41 3.28 7.56
C ARG A 142 19.33 2.42 8.83
N ARG A 143 20.15 1.37 8.89
CA ARG A 143 20.47 0.70 10.15
C ARG A 143 21.39 1.57 10.99
#